data_AF-A0A952NYL5-F1
#
_entry.id   AF-A0A952NYL5-F1
#
_cell.length_a   1.000
_cell.length_b   1.000
_cell.length_c   1.000
_cell.angle_alpha   90.00
_cell.angle_beta   90.00
_cell.angle_gamma   90.00
#
_symmetry.space_group_name_H-M   'P 1'
#
loop_
_entity.id
_entity.type
_entity.pdbx_description
1 polymer ?
#
loop_
_entity_poly.entity_id
_entity_poly.type
_entity_poly.pdbx_seq_one_letter_code
_entity_poly.pdbx_strand_id
1 'polypeptide(L)'
;MLYLYQTKLSEHAMRREFRKAEKVGLVPHPIELLRQRCNKLNHSNFPSERWFMTAAEKHFATFPVRVRCSRNHPALGVFFIDFFFRRGRLAIEIDGRSHDGKKEHDEWRDGLLTRAGNRVIRIKHGDENALHAALLEIENLYPKMKRVEPARELEGLAKSVASTLRKEKRSLRGTAYGRKAREKAAVDSWPSHIDKAKVLSWFKS
;
A
#
# COMPACT_ATOMS: atom_id res chain seq x y z
N MET A 1 -4.78 15.25 1.04
CA MET A 1 -5.33 14.75 2.31
C MET A 1 -6.14 13.49 1.98
N LEU A 2 -5.55 12.31 2.19
CA LEU A 2 -6.18 10.97 2.07
C LEU A 2 -5.10 9.94 2.48
N TYR A 3 -4.97 9.73 3.79
CA TYR A 3 -3.82 9.02 4.37
C TYR A 3 -4.00 7.52 4.48
N LEU A 4 -5.24 7.02 4.46
CA LEU A 4 -5.56 5.63 4.18
C LEU A 4 -5.96 5.50 2.71
N TYR A 5 -5.11 4.86 1.89
CA TYR A 5 -5.46 4.59 0.50
C TYR A 5 -5.92 3.15 0.33
N GLN A 6 -7.18 2.99 -0.08
CA GLN A 6 -7.70 1.71 -0.49
C GLN A 6 -7.02 1.28 -1.80
N THR A 7 -6.21 0.22 -1.73
CA THR A 7 -5.60 -0.35 -2.92
C THR A 7 -6.54 -1.37 -3.56
N LYS A 8 -6.84 -1.20 -4.85
CA LYS A 8 -7.44 -2.28 -5.64
C LYS A 8 -6.47 -3.46 -5.67
N LEU A 9 -6.98 -4.66 -5.41
CA LEU A 9 -6.20 -5.88 -5.55
C LEU A 9 -5.93 -6.16 -7.03
N SER A 10 -4.65 -6.27 -7.38
CA SER A 10 -4.27 -6.77 -8.70
C SER A 10 -4.52 -8.27 -8.82
N GLU A 11 -4.67 -8.77 -10.04
CA GLU A 11 -4.77 -10.22 -10.28
C GLU A 11 -3.55 -10.97 -9.75
N HIS A 12 -2.36 -10.39 -9.92
CA HIS A 12 -1.13 -10.94 -9.35
C HIS A 12 -1.20 -11.08 -7.83
N ALA A 13 -1.80 -10.10 -7.13
CA ALA A 13 -2.00 -10.19 -5.69
C ALA A 13 -2.97 -11.32 -5.31
N MET A 14 -4.07 -11.50 -6.06
CA MET A 14 -5.01 -12.62 -5.83
C MET A 14 -4.37 -13.99 -6.08
N ARG A 15 -3.60 -14.15 -7.17
CA ARG A 15 -2.85 -15.40 -7.44
C ARG A 15 -1.83 -15.71 -6.34
N ARG A 16 -1.26 -14.70 -5.68
CA ARG A 16 -0.40 -14.91 -4.50
C ARG A 16 -1.18 -15.45 -3.31
N GLU A 17 -2.43 -15.04 -3.11
CA GLU A 17 -3.27 -15.61 -2.06
C GLU A 17 -3.67 -17.07 -2.36
N PHE A 18 -3.89 -17.42 -3.63
CA PHE A 18 -4.25 -18.79 -4.02
C PHE A 18 -3.12 -19.79 -3.73
N ARG A 19 -1.88 -19.42 -4.06
CA ARG A 19 -0.70 -20.22 -3.69
C ARG A 19 -0.54 -20.42 -2.19
N LYS A 20 -1.05 -19.50 -1.37
CA LYS A 20 -1.06 -19.70 0.08
C LYS A 20 -2.20 -20.60 0.52
N ALA A 21 -3.36 -20.48 -0.11
CA ALA A 21 -4.51 -21.36 0.12
C ALA A 21 -4.11 -22.82 -0.09
N GLU A 22 -3.47 -23.13 -1.21
CA GLU A 22 -2.96 -24.46 -1.53
C GLU A 22 -2.02 -25.00 -0.45
N LYS A 23 -1.09 -24.17 0.05
CA LYS A 23 -0.15 -24.56 1.13
C LYS A 23 -0.82 -24.89 2.45
N VAL A 24 -2.02 -24.37 2.69
CA VAL A 24 -2.79 -24.65 3.91
C VAL A 24 -3.98 -25.59 3.64
N GLY A 25 -4.00 -26.25 2.48
CA GLY A 25 -5.01 -27.25 2.13
C GLY A 25 -6.38 -26.67 1.74
N LEU A 26 -6.43 -25.40 1.32
CA LEU A 26 -7.67 -24.73 0.91
C LEU A 26 -7.76 -24.62 -0.62
N VAL A 27 -8.99 -24.77 -1.12
CA VAL A 27 -9.33 -24.49 -2.52
C VAL A 27 -9.90 -23.08 -2.61
N PRO A 28 -9.19 -22.13 -3.25
CA PRO A 28 -9.65 -20.76 -3.37
C PRO A 28 -10.85 -20.65 -4.33
N HIS A 29 -11.76 -19.72 -4.05
CA HIS A 29 -12.83 -19.38 -4.97
C HIS A 29 -12.29 -18.74 -6.27
N PRO A 30 -13.03 -18.83 -7.39
CA PRO A 30 -12.65 -18.17 -8.63
C PRO A 30 -12.41 -16.67 -8.46
N ILE A 31 -11.39 -16.14 -9.13
CA ILE A 31 -10.98 -14.73 -9.05
C ILE A 31 -12.15 -13.78 -9.33
N GLU A 32 -13.00 -14.11 -10.30
CA GLU A 32 -14.14 -13.27 -10.66
C GLU A 32 -15.18 -13.20 -9.54
N LEU A 33 -15.47 -14.32 -8.89
CA LEU A 33 -16.36 -14.36 -7.73
C LEU A 33 -15.80 -13.52 -6.57
N LEU A 34 -14.49 -13.60 -6.34
CA LEU A 34 -13.82 -12.79 -5.31
C LEU A 34 -13.88 -11.30 -5.63
N ARG A 35 -13.67 -10.90 -6.89
CA ARG A 35 -13.82 -9.50 -7.33
C ARG A 35 -15.23 -8.98 -7.11
N GLN A 36 -16.24 -9.75 -7.49
CA GLN A 36 -17.65 -9.40 -7.29
C GLN A 36 -17.97 -9.20 -5.81
N ARG A 37 -17.54 -10.14 -4.95
CA ARG A 37 -17.72 -10.05 -3.50
C ARG A 37 -16.96 -8.86 -2.90
N CYS A 38 -15.70 -8.65 -3.26
CA CYS A 38 -14.93 -7.47 -2.84
C CYS A 38 -15.65 -6.18 -3.22
N ASN A 39 -16.15 -6.05 -4.45
CA ASN A 39 -16.87 -4.85 -4.89
C ASN A 39 -18.14 -4.63 -4.07
N LYS A 40 -18.94 -5.69 -3.85
CA LYS A 40 -20.17 -5.61 -3.05
C LYS A 40 -19.88 -5.20 -1.59
N LEU A 41 -18.88 -5.82 -0.96
CA LEU A 41 -18.50 -5.52 0.42
C LEU A 41 -17.89 -4.12 0.55
N ASN A 42 -17.07 -3.69 -0.41
CA ASN A 42 -16.48 -2.35 -0.40
C ASN A 42 -17.50 -1.22 -0.60
N HIS A 43 -18.63 -1.51 -1.28
CA HIS A 43 -19.77 -0.60 -1.36
C HIS A 43 -20.70 -0.69 -0.15
N SER A 44 -20.54 -1.70 0.70
CA SER A 44 -21.31 -1.82 1.94
C SER A 44 -20.80 -0.81 2.95
N ASN A 45 -21.74 -0.24 3.72
CA ASN A 45 -21.47 0.84 4.65
C ASN A 45 -21.70 0.39 6.09
N PHE A 46 -20.92 -0.61 6.53
CA PHE A 46 -21.03 -1.14 7.88
C PHE A 46 -20.58 -0.08 8.91
N PRO A 47 -21.40 0.20 9.95
CA PRO A 47 -21.04 1.18 10.99
C PRO A 47 -19.71 0.89 11.67
N SER A 48 -19.39 -0.39 11.87
CA SER A 48 -18.14 -0.86 12.46
C SER A 48 -16.91 -0.50 11.63
N GLU A 49 -16.96 -0.76 10.33
CA GLU A 49 -15.89 -0.38 9.40
C GLU A 49 -15.73 1.14 9.34
N ARG A 50 -16.84 1.90 9.26
CA ARG A 50 -16.80 3.36 9.21
C ARG A 50 -16.20 3.96 10.48
N TRP A 51 -16.51 3.40 11.64
CA TRP A 51 -15.93 3.82 12.92
C TRP A 51 -14.41 3.67 12.90
N PHE A 52 -13.89 2.50 12.52
CA PHE A 52 -12.45 2.28 12.40
C PHE A 52 -11.81 3.22 11.37
N MET A 53 -12.41 3.36 10.18
CA MET A 53 -11.90 4.21 9.11
C MET A 53 -11.79 5.67 9.54
N THR A 54 -12.83 6.22 10.15
CA THR A 54 -12.84 7.61 10.65
C THR A 54 -11.71 7.83 11.66
N ALA A 55 -11.56 6.89 12.61
CA ALA A 55 -10.51 6.97 13.62
C ALA A 55 -9.10 6.87 13.01
N ALA A 56 -8.88 5.91 12.10
CA ALA A 56 -7.61 5.72 11.42
C ALA A 56 -7.24 6.93 10.54
N GLU A 57 -8.21 7.50 9.81
CA GLU A 57 -8.01 8.71 9.01
C GLU A 57 -7.60 9.90 9.87
N LYS A 58 -8.26 10.10 11.02
CA LYS A 58 -7.89 11.14 11.99
C LYS A 58 -6.49 10.90 12.57
N HIS A 59 -6.19 9.68 13.00
CA HIS A 59 -4.91 9.33 13.61
C HIS A 59 -3.74 9.51 12.63
N PHE A 60 -3.91 9.11 11.37
CA PHE A 60 -2.85 9.21 10.36
C PHE A 60 -2.88 10.51 9.54
N ALA A 61 -3.74 11.48 9.87
CA ALA A 61 -3.91 12.73 9.11
C ALA A 61 -2.63 13.57 9.00
N THR A 62 -1.74 13.47 9.99
CA THR A 62 -0.46 14.19 10.05
C THR A 62 0.74 13.26 9.86
N PHE A 63 0.50 11.97 9.57
CA PHE A 63 1.56 10.98 9.51
C PHE A 63 2.49 11.26 8.32
N PRO A 64 3.83 11.19 8.51
CA PRO A 64 4.79 11.64 7.50
C PRO A 64 4.84 10.75 6.26
N VAL A 65 4.25 9.55 6.35
CA VAL A 65 4.24 8.56 5.27
C VAL A 65 2.81 8.11 5.00
N ARG A 66 2.55 7.75 3.75
CA ARG A 66 1.24 7.26 3.33
C ARG A 66 1.03 5.83 3.80
N VAL A 67 -0.03 5.62 4.59
CA VAL A 67 -0.46 4.30 5.05
C VAL A 67 -1.38 3.68 3.98
N ARG A 68 -1.10 2.44 3.57
CA ARG A 68 -1.92 1.75 2.55
C ARG A 68 -2.62 0.56 3.19
N CYS A 69 -3.93 0.47 2.98
CA CYS A 69 -4.72 -0.68 3.38
C CYS A 69 -5.54 -1.20 2.19
N SER A 70 -5.92 -2.47 2.24
CA SER A 70 -6.96 -3.04 1.39
C SER A 70 -8.17 -3.31 2.27
N ARG A 71 -9.33 -2.75 1.91
CA ARG A 71 -10.61 -3.14 2.53
C ARG A 71 -11.11 -4.44 1.93
N ASN A 72 -11.76 -5.27 2.75
CA ASN A 72 -12.38 -6.54 2.34
C ASN A 72 -11.41 -7.39 1.50
N HIS A 73 -10.21 -7.60 2.03
CA HIS A 73 -9.13 -8.31 1.36
C HIS A 73 -9.42 -9.81 1.29
N PRO A 74 -9.42 -10.44 0.09
CA PRO A 74 -9.75 -11.85 -0.09
C PRO A 74 -8.54 -12.74 0.28
N ALA A 75 -8.30 -12.92 1.57
CA ALA A 75 -7.23 -13.76 2.08
C ALA A 75 -7.48 -15.24 1.77
N LEU A 76 -6.43 -15.92 1.29
CA LEU A 76 -6.50 -17.34 0.90
C LEU A 76 -7.57 -17.66 -0.14
N GLY A 77 -8.12 -16.64 -0.82
CA GLY A 77 -9.22 -16.80 -1.77
C GLY A 77 -10.51 -17.39 -1.17
N VAL A 78 -10.64 -17.45 0.16
CA VAL A 78 -11.81 -18.01 0.84
C VAL A 78 -12.34 -17.12 1.97
N PHE A 79 -11.49 -16.28 2.57
CA PHE A 79 -11.85 -15.38 3.66
C PHE A 79 -11.77 -13.92 3.22
N PHE A 80 -12.54 -13.05 3.87
CA PHE A 80 -12.47 -11.60 3.70
C PHE A 80 -12.03 -10.96 5.01
N ILE A 81 -10.93 -10.21 4.94
CA ILE A 81 -10.39 -9.42 6.05
C ILE A 81 -10.86 -7.98 5.88
N ASP A 82 -11.44 -7.38 6.92
CA ASP A 82 -12.00 -6.03 6.86
C ASP A 82 -10.96 -4.99 6.45
N PHE A 83 -9.80 -4.98 7.11
CA PHE A 83 -8.68 -4.11 6.77
C PHE A 83 -7.35 -4.86 6.75
N PHE A 84 -6.70 -4.88 5.59
CA PHE A 84 -5.42 -5.55 5.42
C PHE A 84 -4.29 -4.58 5.09
N PHE A 85 -3.26 -4.58 5.93
CA PHE A 85 -2.03 -3.84 5.74
C PHE A 85 -0.94 -4.78 5.22
N ARG A 86 -0.60 -4.62 3.93
CA ARG A 86 0.37 -5.48 3.26
C ARG A 86 1.75 -5.43 3.93
N ARG A 87 2.14 -4.27 4.46
CA ARG A 87 3.35 -4.12 5.26
C ARG A 87 3.12 -4.82 6.59
N GLY A 88 3.99 -5.76 6.97
CA GLY A 88 3.80 -6.58 8.17
C GLY A 88 2.67 -7.61 8.13
N ARG A 89 1.94 -7.76 7.00
CA ARG A 89 0.86 -8.73 6.82
C ARG A 89 -0.18 -8.68 7.95
N LEU A 90 -0.51 -7.46 8.38
CA LEU A 90 -1.43 -7.22 9.48
C LEU A 90 -2.87 -7.15 8.96
N ALA A 91 -3.72 -7.96 9.57
CA ALA A 91 -5.16 -8.03 9.36
C ALA A 91 -5.85 -7.43 10.58
N ILE A 92 -6.72 -6.47 10.37
CA ILE A 92 -7.62 -5.93 11.39
C ILE A 92 -9.03 -6.37 11.02
N GLU A 93 -9.73 -6.99 11.97
CA GLU A 93 -11.13 -7.40 11.85
C GLU A 93 -11.96 -6.71 12.92
N ILE A 94 -13.11 -6.16 12.55
CA ILE A 94 -13.99 -5.43 13.46
C ILE A 94 -15.23 -6.27 13.75
N ASP A 95 -15.24 -6.89 14.93
CA ASP A 95 -16.37 -7.70 15.37
C ASP A 95 -17.57 -6.79 15.69
N GLY A 96 -18.64 -6.94 14.90
CA GLY A 96 -19.92 -6.30 15.15
C GLY A 96 -20.67 -6.96 16.31
N ARG A 97 -21.65 -6.25 16.90
CA ARG A 97 -22.48 -6.75 18.03
C ARG A 97 -23.33 -7.99 17.70
N SER A 98 -23.39 -8.41 16.44
CA SER A 98 -24.18 -9.56 15.97
C SER A 98 -23.40 -10.89 15.94
N HIS A 99 -22.19 -10.94 16.49
CA HIS A 99 -21.33 -12.13 16.49
C HIS A 99 -21.50 -13.03 17.74
N ASP A 100 -22.72 -13.24 18.20
CA ASP A 100 -22.99 -14.30 19.18
C ASP A 100 -23.03 -15.67 18.45
N GLY A 101 -22.03 -16.53 18.69
CA GLY A 101 -22.13 -17.97 18.38
C GLY A 101 -21.15 -18.60 17.36
N LYS A 102 -20.00 -17.99 17.02
CA LYS A 102 -19.05 -18.56 16.01
C LYS A 102 -17.62 -18.82 16.49
N LYS A 103 -17.39 -19.03 17.78
CA LYS A 103 -16.04 -19.19 18.37
C LYS A 103 -15.17 -20.27 17.71
N GLU A 104 -15.69 -21.47 17.49
CA GLU A 104 -14.89 -22.58 16.94
C GLU A 104 -14.51 -22.34 15.46
N HIS A 105 -15.42 -21.75 14.69
CA HIS A 105 -15.17 -21.37 13.30
C HIS A 105 -14.11 -20.25 13.20
N ASP A 106 -14.04 -19.40 14.23
CA ASP A 106 -13.07 -18.31 14.31
C ASP A 106 -11.66 -18.79 14.66
N GLU A 107 -11.50 -19.77 15.56
CA GLU A 107 -10.17 -20.32 15.90
C GLU A 107 -9.51 -21.06 14.73
N TRP A 108 -10.30 -21.88 14.00
CA TRP A 108 -9.80 -22.57 12.81
C TRP A 108 -9.37 -21.60 11.71
N ARG A 109 -10.20 -20.58 11.46
CA ARG A 109 -9.93 -19.49 10.52
C ARG A 109 -8.65 -18.73 10.90
N ASP A 110 -8.54 -18.31 12.16
CA ASP A 110 -7.39 -17.54 12.64
C ASP A 110 -6.11 -18.37 12.56
N GLY A 111 -6.20 -19.67 12.85
CA GLY A 111 -5.11 -20.63 12.66
C GLY A 111 -4.65 -20.74 11.20
N LEU A 112 -5.57 -20.79 10.24
CA LEU A 112 -5.24 -20.80 8.80
C LEU A 112 -4.59 -19.49 8.34
N LEU A 113 -5.13 -18.35 8.77
CA LEU A 113 -4.58 -17.04 8.44
C LEU A 113 -3.16 -16.88 9.02
N THR A 114 -2.95 -17.35 10.24
CA THR A 114 -1.64 -17.34 10.92
C THR A 114 -0.63 -18.25 10.22
N ARG A 115 -1.01 -19.47 9.83
CA ARG A 115 -0.16 -20.37 9.02
C ARG A 115 0.20 -19.78 7.66
N ALA A 116 -0.68 -18.95 7.09
CA ALA A 116 -0.40 -18.18 5.88
C ALA A 116 0.46 -16.92 6.12
N GLY A 117 0.94 -16.73 7.36
CA GLY A 117 1.81 -15.65 7.79
C GLY A 117 1.11 -14.31 7.99
N ASN A 118 -0.21 -14.29 8.20
CA ASN A 118 -0.91 -13.06 8.58
C ASN A 118 -0.91 -12.91 10.11
N ARG A 119 -0.75 -11.67 10.58
CA ARG A 119 -1.01 -11.30 11.97
C ARG A 119 -2.44 -10.78 12.04
N VAL A 120 -3.28 -11.32 12.92
CA VAL A 120 -4.69 -10.91 13.04
C VAL A 120 -4.89 -10.17 14.36
N ILE A 121 -5.52 -9.01 14.31
CA ILE A 121 -6.01 -8.27 15.48
C ILE A 121 -7.52 -8.10 15.30
N ARG A 122 -8.29 -8.65 16.24
CA ARG A 122 -9.74 -8.46 16.32
C ARG A 122 -10.06 -7.31 17.27
N ILE A 123 -10.94 -6.43 16.85
CA ILE A 123 -11.38 -5.26 17.61
C ILE A 123 -12.88 -5.33 17.73
N LYS A 124 -13.40 -5.33 18.96
CA LYS A 124 -14.84 -5.21 19.17
C LYS A 124 -15.29 -3.80 18.77
N HIS A 125 -16.40 -3.69 18.03
CA HIS A 125 -16.92 -2.38 17.66
C HIS A 125 -17.24 -1.51 18.89
N GLY A 126 -16.60 -0.34 18.97
CA GLY A 126 -16.72 0.61 20.08
C GLY A 126 -15.68 0.43 21.19
N ASP A 127 -14.78 -0.54 21.07
CA ASP A 127 -13.64 -0.68 21.99
C ASP A 127 -12.51 0.29 21.59
N GLU A 128 -12.50 1.45 22.24
CA GLU A 128 -11.52 2.51 22.00
C GLU A 128 -10.08 2.12 22.42
N ASN A 129 -9.92 1.25 23.41
CA ASN A 129 -8.59 0.81 23.87
C ASN A 129 -7.96 -0.14 22.85
N ALA A 130 -8.72 -1.12 22.38
CA ALA A 130 -8.27 -2.04 21.33
C ALA A 130 -8.02 -1.30 20.02
N LEU A 131 -8.86 -0.31 19.68
CA LEU A 131 -8.64 0.59 18.55
C LEU A 131 -7.30 1.33 18.67
N HIS A 132 -7.03 1.95 19.81
CA HIS A 132 -5.79 2.69 20.02
C HIS A 132 -4.56 1.78 19.89
N ALA A 133 -4.58 0.60 20.53
CA ALA A 133 -3.51 -0.39 20.42
C ALA A 133 -3.28 -0.82 18.96
N ALA A 134 -4.35 -1.09 18.19
CA ALA A 134 -4.24 -1.46 16.79
C ALA A 134 -3.65 -0.34 15.91
N LEU A 135 -3.99 0.92 16.19
CA LEU A 135 -3.42 2.07 15.46
C LEU A 135 -1.91 2.20 15.71
N LEU A 136 -1.45 2.00 16.96
CA LEU A 136 -0.02 1.96 17.29
C LEU A 136 0.70 0.79 16.60
N GLU A 137 0.08 -0.38 16.55
CA GLU A 137 0.61 -1.52 15.79
C GLU A 137 0.77 -1.17 14.31
N ILE A 138 -0.24 -0.53 13.71
CA ILE A 138 -0.16 -0.05 12.32
C ILE A 138 0.97 0.97 12.18
N GLU A 139 1.11 1.91 13.11
CA GLU A 139 2.18 2.91 13.12
C GLU A 139 3.56 2.25 13.06
N ASN A 140 3.78 1.25 13.91
CA ASN A 140 5.04 0.49 13.99
C ASN A 140 5.38 -0.25 12.69
N LEU A 141 4.39 -0.57 11.86
CA LEU A 141 4.65 -1.14 10.54
C LEU A 141 5.36 -0.15 9.63
N TYR A 142 5.10 1.15 9.76
CA TYR A 142 5.61 2.20 8.90
C TYR A 142 6.70 2.97 9.65
N PRO A 143 7.98 2.55 9.55
CA PRO A 143 9.04 3.21 10.27
C PRO A 143 9.01 4.70 9.93
N LYS A 144 8.99 5.53 10.98
CA LYS A 144 9.15 6.97 10.88
C LYS A 144 10.52 7.20 10.25
N MET A 145 10.60 7.30 8.93
CA MET A 145 11.80 7.85 8.31
C MET A 145 11.96 9.23 8.94
N LYS A 146 13.06 9.45 9.67
CA LYS A 146 13.59 10.81 9.85
C LYS A 146 13.60 11.40 8.44
N ARG A 147 12.89 12.51 8.22
CA ARG A 147 13.09 13.27 6.98
C ARG A 147 14.58 13.57 6.91
N VAL A 148 15.30 12.86 6.05
CA VAL A 148 16.65 13.27 5.70
C VAL A 148 16.41 14.36 4.66
N GLU A 149 16.72 15.60 5.02
CA GLU A 149 16.82 16.82 4.19
C GLU A 149 17.12 16.60 2.67
N PRO A 150 17.98 15.64 2.24
CA PRO A 150 18.25 15.34 0.83
C PRO A 150 17.04 15.13 -0.08
N ALA A 151 15.87 14.69 0.41
CA ALA A 151 14.70 14.56 -0.46
C ALA A 151 14.17 15.91 -0.98
N ARG A 152 14.27 16.99 -0.19
CA ARG A 152 13.92 18.35 -0.61
C ARG A 152 14.95 18.93 -1.57
N GLU A 153 16.24 18.67 -1.32
CA GLU A 153 17.32 19.10 -2.21
C GLU A 153 17.26 18.39 -3.55
N LEU A 154 17.00 17.07 -3.57
CA LEU A 154 16.81 16.30 -4.80
C LEU A 154 15.56 16.71 -5.56
N GLU A 155 14.46 17.02 -4.86
CA GLU A 155 13.24 17.52 -5.51
C GLU A 155 13.43 18.95 -6.06
N GLY A 156 14.15 19.80 -5.34
CA GLY A 156 14.55 21.14 -5.79
C GLY A 156 15.48 21.08 -7.01
N LEU A 157 16.47 20.17 -6.97
CA LEU A 157 17.40 19.93 -8.08
C LEU A 157 16.66 19.37 -9.30
N ALA A 158 15.76 18.40 -9.11
CA ALA A 158 14.94 17.85 -10.19
C ALA A 158 14.03 18.90 -10.84
N LYS A 159 13.42 19.79 -10.03
CA LYS A 159 12.62 20.92 -10.52
C LYS A 159 13.48 21.94 -11.28
N SER A 160 14.68 22.23 -10.78
CA SER A 160 15.64 23.13 -11.42
C SER A 160 16.10 22.58 -12.78
N VAL A 161 16.53 21.31 -12.82
CA VAL A 161 16.93 20.60 -14.05
C VAL A 161 15.80 20.56 -15.06
N ALA A 162 14.58 20.23 -14.64
CA ALA A 162 13.41 20.22 -15.53
C ALA A 162 13.08 21.62 -16.08
N SER A 163 13.29 22.67 -15.29
CA SER A 163 13.15 24.08 -15.71
C SER A 163 14.18 24.45 -16.78
N THR A 164 15.45 24.12 -16.56
CA THR A 164 16.55 24.41 -17.50
C THR A 164 16.33 23.68 -18.82
N LEU A 165 16.00 22.38 -18.77
CA LEU A 165 15.68 21.59 -19.96
C LEU A 165 14.48 22.13 -20.74
N ARG A 166 13.48 22.72 -20.06
CA ARG A 166 12.34 23.36 -20.72
C ARG A 166 12.74 24.67 -21.41
N LYS A 167 13.57 25.51 -20.78
CA LYS A 167 14.09 26.75 -21.38
C LYS A 167 14.99 26.45 -22.59
N GLU A 168 15.89 25.47 -22.49
CA GLU A 168 16.73 25.04 -23.60
C GLU A 168 15.90 24.45 -24.76
N LYS A 169 14.92 23.57 -24.47
CA LYS A 169 13.99 23.06 -25.49
C LYS A 169 13.22 24.17 -26.21
N ARG A 170 12.92 25.28 -25.53
CA ARG A 170 12.22 26.44 -26.10
C ARG A 170 13.15 27.29 -26.96
N SER A 171 14.43 27.43 -26.59
CA SER A 171 15.46 28.13 -27.37
C SER A 171 15.95 27.35 -28.60
N LEU A 172 15.82 26.02 -28.59
CA LEU A 172 16.38 25.12 -29.63
C LEU A 172 15.32 24.52 -30.56
N ARG A 173 14.12 25.10 -30.63
CA ARG A 173 13.17 24.89 -31.75
C ARG A 173 13.76 25.58 -32.99
N GLY A 174 14.79 24.98 -33.58
CA GLY A 174 15.53 25.58 -34.68
C GLY A 174 16.15 24.58 -35.65
N THR A 175 16.89 23.56 -35.21
CA THR A 175 17.59 22.68 -36.17
C THR A 175 17.74 21.22 -35.72
N ALA A 176 17.62 20.31 -36.70
CA ALA A 176 17.67 18.86 -36.53
C ALA A 176 19.04 18.32 -36.06
N TYR A 177 20.11 19.11 -36.20
CA TYR A 177 21.48 18.72 -35.84
C TYR A 177 21.72 18.65 -34.32
N GLY A 178 20.89 19.32 -33.50
CA GLY A 178 21.10 19.40 -32.06
C GLY A 178 20.80 18.12 -31.28
N ARG A 179 20.16 17.09 -31.87
CA ARG A 179 19.62 15.97 -31.08
C ARG A 179 20.69 14.99 -30.58
N LYS A 180 21.78 14.75 -31.33
CA LYS A 180 22.88 13.85 -30.93
C LYS A 180 23.90 14.51 -29.98
N ALA A 181 24.10 15.82 -30.07
CA ALA A 181 24.94 16.56 -29.13
C ALA A 181 24.30 16.66 -27.72
N ARG A 182 22.95 16.64 -27.65
CA ARG A 182 22.15 16.74 -26.41
C ARG A 182 22.33 15.60 -25.42
N GLU A 183 22.45 14.35 -25.88
CA GLU A 183 22.63 13.22 -24.96
C GLU A 183 24.01 13.20 -24.34
N LYS A 184 25.04 13.62 -25.09
CA LYS A 184 26.42 13.66 -24.60
C LYS A 184 26.61 14.78 -23.55
N ALA A 185 26.14 16.00 -23.82
CA ALA A 185 26.29 17.13 -22.90
C ALA A 185 25.48 16.99 -21.59
N ALA A 186 24.30 16.35 -21.64
CA ALA A 186 23.48 16.13 -20.44
C ALA A 186 24.06 15.04 -19.51
N VAL A 187 24.84 14.11 -20.06
CA VAL A 187 25.57 13.09 -19.29
C VAL A 187 26.87 13.66 -18.73
N ASP A 188 27.52 14.58 -19.45
CA ASP A 188 28.78 15.20 -19.05
C ASP A 188 28.62 16.29 -17.97
N SER A 189 27.44 16.92 -17.84
CA SER A 189 27.16 17.93 -16.80
C SER A 189 26.79 17.36 -15.42
N TRP A 190 26.83 16.04 -15.25
CA TRP A 190 26.54 15.40 -13.97
C TRP A 190 27.72 15.51 -13.00
N PRO A 191 27.46 15.84 -11.71
CA PRO A 191 28.50 15.87 -10.67
C PRO A 191 29.32 14.57 -10.64
N SER A 192 30.64 14.69 -10.53
CA SER A 192 31.60 13.57 -10.65
C SER A 192 31.43 12.46 -9.60
N HIS A 193 30.72 12.73 -8.51
CA HIS A 193 30.42 11.76 -7.44
C HIS A 193 29.19 10.90 -7.72
N ILE A 194 28.44 11.14 -8.80
CA ILE A 194 27.25 10.37 -9.16
C ILE A 194 27.64 9.23 -10.10
N ASP A 195 27.41 7.99 -9.65
CA ASP A 195 27.56 6.79 -10.49
C ASP A 195 26.48 6.75 -11.57
N LYS A 196 26.86 7.21 -12.76
CA LYS A 196 26.00 7.38 -13.93
C LYS A 196 25.41 6.05 -14.41
N ALA A 197 26.15 4.94 -14.26
CA ALA A 197 25.71 3.61 -14.70
C ALA A 197 24.55 3.10 -13.82
N LYS A 198 24.64 3.35 -12.51
CA LYS A 198 23.61 2.96 -11.54
C LYS A 198 22.29 3.70 -11.77
N VAL A 199 22.33 5.01 -12.02
CA VAL A 199 21.10 5.81 -12.23
C VAL A 199 20.42 5.46 -13.55
N LEU A 200 21.19 5.23 -14.63
CA LEU A 200 20.62 4.84 -15.93
C LEU A 200 19.95 3.46 -15.91
N SER A 201 20.41 2.55 -15.03
CA SER A 201 19.77 1.24 -14.85
C SER A 201 18.34 1.33 -14.31
N TRP A 202 17.99 2.40 -13.56
CA TRP A 202 16.66 2.58 -12.96
C TRP A 202 15.58 3.02 -13.95
N PHE A 203 15.97 3.52 -15.12
CA PHE A 203 15.03 3.96 -16.16
C PHE A 203 14.78 2.89 -17.24
N LYS A 204 15.48 1.75 -17.17
CA LYS A 204 15.35 0.62 -18.11
C LYS A 204 14.50 -0.54 -17.56
N SER A 205 13.75 -0.33 -16.48
CA SER A 205 12.85 -1.30 -15.83
C SER A 205 11.49 -0.68 -15.56
#